data_AF-A0A958AL95-F1
#
_entry.id   AF-A0A958AL95-F1
#
_cell.length_a   1.000
_cell.length_b   1.000
_cell.length_c   1.000
_cell.angle_alpha   90.00
_cell.angle_beta   90.00
_cell.angle_gamma   90.00
#
_symmetry.space_group_name_H-M   'P 1'
#
loop_
_entity.id
_entity.type
_entity.pdbx_description
1 polymer ?
#
loop_
_entity_poly.entity_id
_entity_poly.type
_entity_poly.pdbx_seq_one_letter_code
_entity_poly.pdbx_strand_id
1 'polypeptide(L)'
;TWMIFWMAKHSRNLSTSLESEVRQATAQQGKRALFLVAFLAVVREGIELALFLTATSLTAGGLVTLVGAAIGLAASVVLARLLFASLIKLNLRRFFLITNILLIIFAAGLVAHGVHELNEVMIIPPIIEHVWDMNWLLNENSFTGEIMKVLFGYNGNPSLTEVLAYVAYCVLILFVLVRDQLPRAAASSTAQIS
;
A
#
# COMPACT_ATOMS: atom_id res chain seq x y z
N THR A 1 4.95 -7.09 1.76
CA THR A 1 4.22 -8.08 0.92
C THR A 1 3.35 -9.05 1.70
N TRP A 2 3.73 -9.53 2.90
CA TRP A 2 2.89 -10.45 3.71
C TRP A 2 1.45 -9.94 3.96
N MET A 3 1.29 -8.66 4.28
CA MET A 3 -0.01 -8.01 4.49
C MET A 3 -0.93 -8.10 3.27
N ILE A 4 -0.38 -7.97 2.06
CA ILE A 4 -1.13 -8.04 0.79
C ILE A 4 -1.68 -9.45 0.59
N PHE A 5 -0.87 -10.48 0.82
CA PHE A 5 -1.31 -11.88 0.72
C PHE A 5 -2.35 -12.25 1.77
N TRP A 6 -2.16 -11.79 3.02
CA TRP A 6 -3.11 -12.03 4.09
C TRP A 6 -4.47 -11.37 3.80
N MET A 7 -4.47 -10.11 3.34
CA MET A 7 -5.69 -9.39 2.95
C MET A 7 -6.37 -10.00 1.73
N ALA A 8 -5.63 -10.42 0.70
CA ALA A 8 -6.21 -11.09 -0.47
C ALA A 8 -6.98 -12.37 -0.07
N LYS A 9 -6.46 -13.12 0.92
CA LYS A 9 -7.07 -14.37 1.40
C LYS A 9 -8.23 -14.16 2.39
N HIS A 10 -8.14 -13.16 3.28
CA HIS A 10 -9.09 -12.99 4.40
C HIS A 10 -10.09 -11.84 4.23
N SER A 11 -9.89 -10.92 3.27
CA SER A 11 -10.77 -9.74 3.07
C SER A 11 -12.24 -10.06 2.87
N ARG A 12 -12.58 -11.23 2.31
CA ARG A 12 -13.98 -11.63 2.05
C ARG A 12 -14.81 -11.81 3.30
N ASN A 13 -14.21 -12.29 4.39
CA ASN A 13 -14.90 -12.55 5.65
C ASN A 13 -14.52 -11.56 6.76
N LEU A 14 -13.54 -10.69 6.51
CA LEU A 14 -12.97 -9.79 7.51
C LEU A 14 -14.02 -8.92 8.20
N SER A 15 -14.98 -8.33 7.46
CA SER A 15 -16.05 -7.53 8.07
C SER A 15 -16.94 -8.36 8.99
N THR A 16 -17.36 -9.56 8.57
CA THR A 16 -18.22 -10.44 9.38
C THR A 16 -17.46 -11.00 10.59
N SER A 17 -16.19 -11.35 10.43
CA SER A 17 -15.31 -11.79 11.52
C SER A 17 -15.05 -10.66 12.52
N LEU A 18 -14.75 -9.45 12.05
CA LEU A 18 -14.56 -8.29 12.93
C LEU A 18 -15.86 -7.95 13.68
N GLU A 19 -17.02 -7.95 13.02
CA GLU A 19 -18.31 -7.74 13.69
C GLU A 19 -18.60 -8.82 14.73
N SER A 20 -18.31 -10.08 14.42
CA SER A 20 -18.48 -11.21 15.34
C SER A 20 -17.54 -11.12 16.54
N GLU A 21 -16.25 -10.86 16.30
CA GLU A 21 -15.22 -10.74 17.34
C GLU A 21 -15.46 -9.52 18.24
N VAL A 22 -15.86 -8.37 17.67
CA VAL A 22 -16.23 -7.18 18.46
C VAL A 22 -17.47 -7.44 19.30
N ARG A 23 -18.48 -8.13 18.74
CA ARG A 23 -19.70 -8.50 19.48
C ARG A 23 -19.39 -9.46 20.63
N GLN A 24 -18.52 -10.45 20.39
CA GLN A 24 -18.09 -11.42 21.39
C GLN A 24 -17.22 -10.78 22.49
N ALA A 25 -16.28 -9.91 22.11
CA ALA A 25 -15.44 -9.15 23.03
C ALA A 25 -16.27 -8.18 23.90
N THR A 26 -17.32 -7.58 23.35
CA THR A 26 -18.22 -6.70 24.11
C THR A 26 -19.09 -7.49 25.09
N ALA A 27 -19.44 -8.73 24.77
CA ALA A 27 -20.26 -9.60 25.60
C ALA A 27 -19.52 -10.21 26.81
N GLN A 28 -18.20 -10.46 26.73
CA GLN A 28 -17.43 -11.15 27.78
C GLN A 28 -16.36 -10.28 28.49
N GLN A 29 -16.71 -9.07 28.97
CA GLN A 29 -15.76 -8.15 29.64
C GLN A 29 -14.53 -7.72 28.80
N GLY A 30 -14.50 -7.99 27.50
CA GLY A 30 -13.40 -7.67 26.56
C GLY A 30 -13.26 -6.18 26.19
N LYS A 31 -13.91 -5.27 26.92
CA LYS A 31 -13.74 -3.81 26.76
C LYS A 31 -12.28 -3.37 26.94
N ARG A 32 -11.55 -4.03 27.84
CA ARG A 32 -10.11 -3.79 28.05
C ARG A 32 -9.26 -4.20 26.85
N ALA A 33 -9.57 -5.34 26.22
CA ALA A 33 -8.86 -5.81 25.03
C ALA A 33 -9.09 -4.86 23.85
N LEU A 34 -10.35 -4.45 23.62
CA LEU A 34 -10.68 -3.49 22.55
C LEU A 34 -10.01 -2.12 22.78
N PHE A 35 -10.02 -1.63 24.02
CA PHE A 35 -9.31 -0.42 24.40
C PHE A 35 -7.80 -0.54 24.13
N LEU A 36 -7.16 -1.62 24.56
CA LEU A 36 -5.72 -1.82 24.35
C LEU A 36 -5.35 -1.91 22.86
N VAL A 37 -6.14 -2.61 22.05
CA VAL A 37 -5.91 -2.70 20.60
C VAL A 37 -6.03 -1.32 19.95
N ALA A 38 -7.09 -0.58 20.26
CA ALA A 38 -7.28 0.78 19.73
C ALA A 38 -6.17 1.73 20.21
N PHE A 39 -5.81 1.67 21.49
CA PHE A 39 -4.76 2.50 22.08
C PHE A 39 -3.39 2.23 21.45
N LEU A 40 -2.99 0.96 21.35
CA LEU A 40 -1.71 0.58 20.75
C LEU A 40 -1.65 0.96 19.26
N ALA A 41 -2.77 0.83 18.52
CA ALA A 41 -2.84 1.28 17.15
C ALA A 41 -2.62 2.80 17.05
N VAL A 42 -3.32 3.61 17.85
CA VAL A 42 -3.16 5.08 17.85
C VAL A 42 -1.74 5.49 18.24
N VAL A 43 -1.16 4.84 19.27
CA VAL A 43 0.22 5.14 19.70
C VAL A 43 1.22 4.80 18.60
N ARG A 44 1.08 3.67 17.91
CA ARG A 44 1.97 3.28 16.81
C ARG A 44 1.95 4.34 15.69
N GLU A 45 0.77 4.67 15.18
CA GLU A 45 0.63 5.65 14.10
C GLU A 45 1.10 7.05 14.54
N GLY A 46 0.88 7.41 15.81
CA GLY A 46 1.38 8.65 16.40
C GLY A 46 2.91 8.71 16.49
N ILE A 47 3.57 7.60 16.84
CA ILE A 47 5.04 7.50 16.86
C ILE A 47 5.60 7.63 15.44
N GLU A 48 5.02 6.94 14.46
CA GLU A 48 5.42 7.05 13.05
C GLU A 48 5.33 8.52 12.58
N LEU A 49 4.22 9.22 12.85
CA LEU A 49 4.08 10.65 12.54
C LEU A 49 5.14 11.52 13.23
N ALA A 50 5.40 11.29 14.53
CA ALA A 50 6.39 12.06 15.27
C ALA A 50 7.81 11.86 14.71
N LEU A 51 8.16 10.65 14.30
CA LEU A 51 9.43 10.35 13.65
C LEU A 51 9.54 11.04 12.29
N PHE A 52 8.48 11.03 11.47
CA PHE A 52 8.48 11.73 10.19
C PHE A 52 8.62 13.25 10.34
N LEU A 53 7.89 13.86 11.29
CA LEU A 53 8.01 15.30 11.56
C LEU A 53 9.40 15.66 12.08
N THR A 54 10.00 14.81 12.90
CA THR A 54 11.37 15.02 13.39
C THR A 54 12.40 14.90 12.27
N ALA A 55 12.29 13.86 11.43
CA ALA A 55 13.17 13.70 10.27
C ALA A 55 13.05 14.89 9.30
N THR A 56 11.83 15.37 9.07
CA THR A 56 11.57 16.50 8.17
C THR A 56 12.03 17.83 8.76
N SER A 57 11.90 18.04 10.08
CA SER A 57 12.35 19.28 10.71
C SER A 57 13.86 19.47 10.64
N LEU A 58 14.61 18.35 10.62
CA LEU A 58 16.07 18.33 10.45
C LEU A 58 16.51 18.68 9.01
N THR A 59 15.68 18.40 8.00
CA THR A 59 16.02 18.61 6.59
C THR A 59 15.44 19.89 6.00
N ALA A 60 14.17 20.20 6.29
CA ALA A 60 13.42 21.32 5.70
C ALA A 60 13.28 22.55 6.62
N GLY A 61 13.64 22.43 7.90
CA GLY A 61 13.53 23.49 8.89
C GLY A 61 12.21 23.47 9.68
N GLY A 62 12.27 23.92 10.94
CA GLY A 62 11.18 23.76 11.92
C GLY A 62 9.87 24.47 11.55
N LEU A 63 9.94 25.72 11.07
CA LEU A 63 8.75 26.51 10.71
C LEU A 63 8.02 25.93 9.50
N VAL A 64 8.76 25.55 8.45
CA VAL A 64 8.18 24.94 7.24
C VAL A 64 7.51 23.61 7.60
N THR A 65 8.17 22.80 8.42
CA THR A 65 7.64 21.51 8.88
C THR A 65 6.36 21.68 9.69
N LEU A 66 6.30 22.67 10.59
CA LEU A 66 5.11 22.91 11.41
C LEU A 66 3.91 23.35 10.57
N VAL A 67 4.13 24.25 9.62
CA VAL A 67 3.08 24.71 8.69
C VAL A 67 2.61 23.56 7.80
N GLY A 68 3.54 22.78 7.24
CA GLY A 68 3.22 21.60 6.45
C GLY A 68 2.43 20.56 7.25
N ALA A 69 2.82 20.30 8.50
CA ALA A 69 2.11 19.40 9.40
C ALA A 69 0.69 19.87 9.70
N ALA A 70 0.49 21.17 9.97
CA ALA A 70 -0.83 21.73 10.22
C ALA A 70 -1.76 21.61 9.01
N ILE A 71 -1.26 21.93 7.82
CA ILE A 71 -2.01 21.79 6.56
C ILE A 71 -2.34 20.31 6.29
N GLY A 72 -1.35 19.42 6.45
CA GLY A 72 -1.52 17.98 6.25
C GLY A 72 -2.53 17.37 7.23
N LEU A 73 -2.51 17.80 8.50
CA LEU A 73 -3.47 17.36 9.51
C LEU A 73 -4.89 17.86 9.19
N ALA A 74 -5.04 19.12 8.79
CA ALA A 74 -6.32 19.67 8.35
C ALA A 74 -6.88 18.90 7.14
N ALA A 75 -6.04 18.65 6.13
CA ALA A 75 -6.41 17.84 4.96
C ALA A 75 -6.80 16.41 5.34
N SER A 76 -6.06 15.79 6.27
CA SER A 76 -6.32 14.43 6.75
C SER A 76 -7.67 14.33 7.46
N VAL A 77 -8.06 15.32 8.26
CA VAL A 77 -9.38 15.37 8.91
C VAL A 77 -10.51 15.44 7.87
N VAL A 78 -10.34 16.26 6.83
CA VAL A 78 -11.31 16.37 5.73
C VAL A 78 -11.42 15.05 4.98
N LEU A 79 -10.29 14.44 4.60
CA LEU A 79 -10.25 13.15 3.91
C LEU A 79 -10.85 12.03 4.77
N ALA A 80 -10.54 11.98 6.06
CA ALA A 80 -11.12 11.00 6.98
C ALA A 80 -12.65 11.12 7.01
N ARG A 81 -13.17 12.35 7.11
CA ARG A 81 -14.63 12.60 7.09
C ARG A 81 -15.27 12.14 5.77
N LEU A 82 -14.65 12.43 4.64
CA LEU A 82 -15.11 11.99 3.31
C LEU A 82 -15.08 10.46 3.17
N LEU A 83 -14.02 9.82 3.66
CA LEU A 83 -13.89 8.37 3.66
C LEU A 83 -14.95 7.72 4.55
N PHE A 84 -15.18 8.20 5.77
CA PHE A 84 -16.24 7.68 6.64
C PHE A 84 -17.62 7.80 5.98
N ALA A 85 -17.90 8.92 5.30
CA ALA A 85 -19.15 9.09 4.57
C ALA A 85 -19.28 8.11 3.38
N SER A 86 -18.17 7.77 2.72
CA SER A 86 -18.14 6.91 1.53
C SER A 86 -18.15 5.42 1.88
N LEU A 87 -17.50 5.02 2.97
CA LEU A 87 -17.34 3.63 3.40
C LEU A 87 -18.68 2.95 3.71
N ILE A 88 -19.69 3.70 4.19
CA ILE A 88 -21.02 3.16 4.48
C ILE A 88 -21.76 2.72 3.20
N LYS A 89 -21.41 3.29 2.05
CA LYS A 89 -22.04 2.99 0.75
C LYS A 89 -21.17 2.14 -0.18
N LEU A 90 -19.94 1.84 0.21
CA LEU A 90 -18.97 1.15 -0.64
C LEU A 90 -19.11 -0.36 -0.57
N ASN A 91 -19.05 -1.01 -1.73
CA ASN A 91 -18.89 -2.45 -1.79
C ASN A 91 -17.46 -2.82 -1.37
N LEU A 92 -17.31 -3.34 -0.14
CA LEU A 92 -16.03 -3.75 0.45
C LEU A 92 -15.20 -4.62 -0.49
N ARG A 93 -15.81 -5.53 -1.26
CA ARG A 93 -15.08 -6.36 -2.24
C ARG A 93 -14.43 -5.53 -3.34
N ARG A 94 -15.15 -4.54 -3.89
CA ARG A 94 -14.59 -3.65 -4.92
C ARG A 94 -13.51 -2.75 -4.35
N PHE A 95 -13.73 -2.23 -3.15
CA PHE A 95 -12.74 -1.41 -2.44
C PHE A 95 -11.42 -2.18 -2.26
N PHE A 96 -11.45 -3.39 -1.69
CA PHE A 96 -10.23 -4.18 -1.49
C PHE A 96 -9.56 -4.61 -2.79
N LEU A 97 -10.31 -4.85 -3.86
CA LEU A 97 -9.72 -5.16 -5.16
C LEU A 97 -8.94 -3.96 -5.70
N ILE A 98 -9.53 -2.76 -5.66
CA ILE A 98 -8.89 -1.53 -6.13
C ILE A 98 -7.66 -1.21 -5.29
N THR A 99 -7.77 -1.26 -3.95
CA THR A 99 -6.64 -0.97 -3.06
C THR A 99 -5.53 -2.00 -3.20
N ASN A 100 -5.84 -3.29 -3.38
CA ASN A 100 -4.83 -4.30 -3.64
C ASN A 100 -4.08 -4.05 -4.94
N ILE A 101 -4.79 -3.73 -6.03
CA ILE A 101 -4.13 -3.38 -7.31
C ILE A 101 -3.22 -2.18 -7.13
N LEU A 102 -3.71 -1.13 -6.45
CA LEU A 102 -2.91 0.07 -6.17
C LEU A 102 -1.66 -0.25 -5.34
N LEU A 103 -1.78 -1.09 -4.31
CA LEU A 103 -0.65 -1.52 -3.48
C LEU A 103 0.40 -2.31 -4.26
N ILE A 104 -0.01 -3.12 -5.23
CA ILE A 104 0.91 -3.88 -6.09
C ILE A 104 1.70 -2.93 -6.99
N ILE A 105 1.01 -1.97 -7.61
CA ILE A 105 1.63 -0.94 -8.46
C ILE A 105 2.61 -0.09 -7.66
N PHE A 106 2.20 0.37 -6.47
CA PHE A 106 3.07 1.12 -5.56
C PHE A 106 4.31 0.31 -5.15
N ALA A 107 4.15 -0.96 -4.80
CA ALA A 107 5.27 -1.83 -4.45
C ALA A 107 6.20 -2.09 -5.65
N ALA A 108 5.66 -2.25 -6.86
CA ALA A 108 6.45 -2.34 -8.09
C ALA A 108 7.29 -1.07 -8.30
N GLY A 109 6.69 0.11 -8.06
CA GLY A 109 7.37 1.39 -8.13
C GLY A 109 8.54 1.51 -7.14
N LEU A 110 8.33 1.10 -5.88
CA LEU A 110 9.40 1.05 -4.88
C LEU A 110 10.54 0.09 -5.26
N VAL A 111 10.21 -1.06 -5.87
CA VAL A 111 11.23 -2.01 -6.36
C VAL A 111 12.04 -1.39 -7.51
N ALA A 112 11.37 -0.78 -8.49
CA ALA A 112 12.06 -0.09 -9.58
C ALA A 112 12.95 1.04 -9.06
N HIS A 113 12.47 1.85 -8.12
CA HIS A 113 13.27 2.89 -7.47
C HIS A 113 14.46 2.31 -6.69
N GLY A 114 14.29 1.19 -6.00
CA GLY A 114 15.40 0.51 -5.34
C GLY A 114 16.46 0.01 -6.33
N VAL A 115 16.05 -0.46 -7.52
CA VAL A 115 16.98 -0.84 -8.60
C VAL A 115 17.67 0.38 -9.18
N HIS A 116 16.97 1.51 -9.32
CA HIS A 116 17.57 2.77 -9.75
C HIS A 116 18.72 3.20 -8.83
N GLU A 117 18.50 3.21 -7.52
CA GLU A 117 19.53 3.50 -6.52
C GLU A 117 20.71 2.51 -6.58
N LEU A 118 20.44 1.23 -6.85
CA LEU A 118 21.49 0.21 -7.05
C LEU A 118 22.30 0.43 -8.33
N ASN A 119 21.68 1.01 -9.37
CA ASN A 119 22.38 1.40 -10.58
C ASN A 119 23.30 2.60 -10.32
N GLU A 120 22.84 3.60 -9.55
CA GLU A 120 23.64 4.77 -9.20
C GLU A 120 24.91 4.40 -8.40
N VAL A 121 24.82 3.39 -7.53
CA VAL A 121 25.95 2.88 -6.74
C VAL A 121 26.76 1.81 -7.50
N MET A 122 26.46 1.56 -8.78
CA MET A 122 27.09 0.56 -9.67
C MET A 122 27.07 -0.89 -9.16
N ILE A 123 26.11 -1.24 -8.29
CA ILE A 123 25.92 -2.63 -7.85
C ILE A 123 25.24 -3.44 -8.96
N ILE A 124 24.31 -2.83 -9.69
CA ILE A 124 23.67 -3.38 -10.88
C ILE A 124 23.99 -2.45 -12.05
N PRO A 125 24.77 -2.85 -13.06
CA PRO A 125 25.03 -1.98 -14.19
C PRO A 125 23.76 -1.84 -15.06
N PRO A 126 23.37 -0.62 -15.45
CA PRO A 126 22.24 -0.43 -16.36
C PRO A 126 22.59 -0.99 -17.75
N ILE A 127 21.76 -1.89 -18.26
CA ILE A 127 21.94 -2.48 -19.60
C ILE A 127 21.72 -1.43 -20.69
N ILE A 128 20.71 -0.58 -20.49
CA ILE A 128 20.42 0.62 -21.29
C ILE A 128 20.05 1.71 -20.28
N GLU A 129 20.80 2.80 -20.27
CA GLU A 129 20.62 3.90 -19.31
C GLU A 129 19.28 4.62 -19.50
N HIS A 130 18.87 4.84 -20.75
CA HIS A 130 17.65 5.55 -21.08
C HIS A 130 16.85 4.80 -22.13
N VAL A 131 15.75 4.16 -21.73
CA VAL A 131 14.88 3.40 -22.65
C VAL A 131 13.92 4.33 -23.42
N TRP A 132 13.40 5.35 -22.74
CA TRP A 132 12.54 6.38 -23.31
C TRP A 132 12.70 7.68 -22.53
N ASP A 133 12.25 8.80 -23.11
CA ASP A 133 12.17 10.09 -22.44
C ASP A 133 10.74 10.64 -22.55
N MET A 134 10.05 10.71 -21.40
CA MET A 134 8.71 11.27 -21.26
C MET A 134 8.71 12.62 -20.51
N ASN A 135 9.90 13.19 -20.22
CA ASN A 135 10.00 14.47 -19.51
C ASN A 135 9.37 15.63 -20.27
N TRP A 136 9.21 15.48 -21.60
CA TRP A 136 8.49 16.44 -22.44
C TRP A 136 6.98 16.50 -22.14
N LEU A 137 6.38 15.42 -21.64
CA LEU A 137 4.95 15.32 -21.33
C LEU A 137 4.68 15.54 -19.84
N LEU A 138 5.44 14.87 -18.98
CA LEU A 138 5.36 15.02 -17.54
C LEU A 138 6.79 15.05 -16.98
N ASN A 139 7.25 16.27 -16.64
CA ASN A 139 8.55 16.44 -16.01
C ASN A 139 8.51 15.83 -14.61
N GLU A 140 9.42 14.89 -14.36
CA GLU A 140 9.52 14.17 -13.09
C GLU A 140 9.83 15.07 -11.89
N ASN A 141 10.48 16.22 -12.12
CA ASN A 141 10.79 17.21 -11.08
C ASN A 141 9.64 18.21 -10.83
N SER A 142 8.53 18.09 -11.57
CA SER A 142 7.33 18.86 -11.26
C SER A 142 6.62 18.26 -10.06
N PHE A 143 5.87 19.06 -9.29
CA PHE A 143 5.06 18.58 -8.17
C PHE A 143 4.17 17.38 -8.54
N THR A 144 3.61 17.37 -9.76
CA THR A 144 2.79 16.25 -10.24
C THR A 144 3.65 15.04 -10.61
N GLY A 145 4.82 15.28 -11.22
CA GLY A 145 5.81 14.25 -11.51
C GLY A 145 6.31 13.53 -10.27
N GLU A 146 6.63 14.26 -9.20
CA GLU A 146 7.05 13.69 -7.91
C GLU A 146 5.95 12.83 -7.28
N ILE A 147 4.70 13.29 -7.31
CA ILE A 147 3.56 12.50 -6.82
C ILE A 147 3.40 11.20 -7.63
N MET A 148 3.53 11.26 -8.96
CA MET A 148 3.46 10.05 -9.79
C MET A 148 4.67 9.13 -9.57
N LYS A 149 5.86 9.69 -9.35
CA LYS A 149 7.07 8.95 -9.03
C LYS A 149 6.90 8.18 -7.72
N VAL A 150 6.41 8.86 -6.68
CA VAL A 150 6.18 8.24 -5.37
C VAL A 150 5.02 7.24 -5.40
N LEU A 151 3.88 7.57 -6.02
CA LEU A 151 2.69 6.72 -5.96
C LEU A 151 2.73 5.53 -6.93
N PHE A 152 3.37 5.68 -8.09
CA PHE A 152 3.30 4.69 -9.17
C PHE A 152 4.66 4.21 -9.65
N GLY A 153 5.77 4.79 -9.15
CA GLY A 153 7.10 4.52 -9.65
C GLY A 153 7.37 5.17 -11.01
N TYR A 154 6.68 6.26 -11.34
CA TYR A 154 6.93 6.99 -12.58
C TYR A 154 8.38 7.50 -12.63
N ASN A 155 9.07 7.18 -13.71
CA ASN A 155 10.38 7.69 -14.04
C ASN A 155 10.32 8.23 -15.47
N GLY A 156 10.72 9.48 -15.68
CA GLY A 156 10.67 10.12 -17.00
C GLY A 156 11.65 9.51 -17.98
N ASN A 157 12.73 8.92 -17.47
CA ASN A 157 13.85 8.39 -18.23
C ASN A 157 14.43 7.10 -17.58
N PRO A 158 13.62 6.02 -17.46
CA PRO A 158 14.03 4.81 -16.77
C PRO A 158 15.07 4.01 -17.56
N SER A 159 15.91 3.31 -16.80
CA SER A 159 16.80 2.28 -17.34
C SER A 159 16.05 0.98 -17.67
N LEU A 160 16.62 0.17 -18.57
CA LEU A 160 16.00 -1.11 -18.94
C LEU A 160 15.86 -2.06 -17.75
N THR A 161 16.83 -2.02 -16.84
CA THR A 161 16.83 -2.79 -15.59
C THR A 161 15.69 -2.41 -14.67
N GLU A 162 15.31 -1.13 -14.59
CA GLU A 162 14.17 -0.67 -13.79
C GLU A 162 12.84 -1.15 -14.38
N VAL A 163 12.69 -1.02 -15.71
CA VAL A 163 11.49 -1.49 -16.42
C VAL A 163 11.32 -2.99 -16.25
N LEU A 164 12.40 -3.76 -16.40
CA LEU A 164 12.39 -5.21 -16.19
C LEU A 164 12.06 -5.57 -14.75
N ALA A 165 12.62 -4.87 -13.76
CA ALA A 165 12.32 -5.11 -12.35
C ALA A 165 10.85 -4.83 -12.04
N TYR A 166 10.30 -3.73 -12.57
CA TYR A 166 8.89 -3.36 -12.41
C TYR A 166 7.95 -4.42 -13.01
N VAL A 167 8.20 -4.81 -14.26
CA VAL A 167 7.38 -5.81 -14.97
C VAL A 167 7.52 -7.18 -14.33
N ALA A 168 8.73 -7.60 -13.96
CA ALA A 168 8.98 -8.88 -13.29
C ALA A 168 8.23 -8.96 -11.96
N TYR A 169 8.23 -7.89 -11.16
CA TYR A 169 7.48 -7.82 -9.91
C TYR A 169 5.97 -7.96 -10.15
N CYS A 170 5.42 -7.20 -11.11
CA CYS A 170 4.00 -7.26 -11.47
C CYS A 170 3.59 -8.66 -11.95
N VAL A 171 4.38 -9.26 -12.84
CA VAL A 171 4.12 -10.61 -13.37
C VAL A 171 4.18 -11.66 -12.27
N LEU A 172 5.18 -11.59 -11.38
CA LEU A 172 5.33 -12.53 -10.27
C LEU A 172 4.13 -12.45 -9.32
N ILE A 173 3.72 -11.24 -8.94
CA ILE A 173 2.56 -11.04 -8.08
C ILE A 173 1.27 -11.50 -8.78
N LEU A 174 1.06 -11.15 -10.05
CA LEU A 174 -0.10 -11.59 -10.81
C LEU A 174 -0.17 -13.12 -10.90
N PHE A 175 0.97 -13.77 -11.17
CA PHE A 175 1.08 -15.22 -11.21
C PHE A 175 0.70 -15.86 -9.87
N VAL A 176 1.20 -15.33 -8.75
CA VAL A 176 0.86 -15.83 -7.40
C VAL A 176 -0.63 -15.60 -7.09
N LEU A 177 -1.18 -14.43 -7.44
CA LEU A 177 -2.60 -14.11 -7.19
C LEU A 177 -3.56 -14.95 -8.03
N VAL A 178 -3.19 -15.30 -9.27
CA VAL A 178 -3.99 -16.20 -10.12
C VAL A 178 -3.88 -17.64 -9.60
N ARG A 179 -2.70 -18.07 -9.15
CA ARG A 179 -2.49 -19.41 -8.57
C ARG A 179 -3.32 -19.64 -7.32
N ASP A 180 -3.38 -18.65 -6.43
CA ASP A 180 -4.13 -18.76 -5.17
C ASP A 180 -5.65 -18.60 -5.33
N GLN A 181 -6.11 -18.13 -6.50
CA GLN A 181 -7.54 -18.03 -6.85
C GLN A 181 -8.09 -19.23 -7.60
N LEU A 182 -7.27 -20.23 -7.93
CA LEU A 182 -7.79 -21.51 -8.41
C LEU A 182 -8.60 -22.14 -7.28
N PRO A 183 -9.92 -22.34 -7.44
CA PRO A 183 -10.65 -23.17 -6.49
C PRO A 183 -9.93 -24.52 -6.47
N ARG A 184 -9.56 -24.99 -5.27
CA ARG A 184 -9.33 -26.43 -5.08
C ARG A 184 -10.62 -27.08 -5.53
N ALA A 185 -10.65 -27.55 -6.78
CA ALA A 185 -11.75 -28.29 -7.34
C ALA A 185 -12.07 -29.39 -6.32
N ALA A 186 -13.33 -29.40 -5.90
CA ALA A 186 -13.82 -30.20 -4.79
C ALA A 186 -13.39 -31.66 -4.92
N ALA A 187 -12.31 -32.03 -4.23
CA ALA A 187 -11.98 -33.42 -3.97
C ALA A 187 -12.78 -33.89 -2.75
N SER A 188 -14.10 -33.95 -2.88
CA SER A 188 -14.99 -34.56 -1.89
C SER A 188 -16.37 -34.80 -2.50
N SER A 189 -16.46 -35.71 -3.47
CA SER A 189 -17.74 -36.32 -3.86
C SER A 189 -17.56 -37.73 -4.45
N THR A 190 -16.75 -38.58 -3.78
CA THR A 190 -16.64 -40.01 -4.14
C THR A 190 -16.35 -40.89 -2.91
N ALA A 191 -17.05 -40.67 -1.80
CA ALA A 191 -17.00 -41.59 -0.64
C ALA A 191 -18.36 -41.77 0.05
N GLN A 192 -19.46 -41.67 -0.72
CA GLN A 192 -20.79 -42.07 -0.28
C GLN A 192 -21.51 -42.88 -1.35
N ILE A 193 -20.85 -43.90 -1.93
CA ILE A 193 -21.53 -45.05 -2.54
C ILE A 193 -20.62 -46.27 -2.37
N SER A 194 -20.71 -46.95 -1.22
CA SER A 194 -20.39 -48.37 -1.05
C SER A 194 -20.90 -48.84 0.31
#